data_AF-A0A849H471-F1
#
_entry.id   AF-A0A849H471-F1
#
_cell.length_a   1.000
_cell.length_b   1.000
_cell.length_c   1.000
_cell.angle_alpha   90.00
_cell.angle_beta   90.00
_cell.angle_gamma   90.00
#
_symmetry.space_group_name_H-M   'P 1'
#
loop_
_entity.id
_entity.type
_entity.pdbx_description
1 polymer ?
#
loop_
_entity_poly.entity_id
_entity_poly.type
_entity_poly.pdbx_seq_one_letter_code
_entity_poly.pdbx_strand_id
1 'polypeptide(L)'
;MSVGMKVIIGFHMVSFSLWLIGQTGAVLDYDTVAAWGLQGPRDLLDPVIVEVNRGIGLADTFVMLPLHAAALLGLIRGRFYGLVTSWLVFGMTIYWPTVFWCSQYFYSRAGVVHQPTQPEAVILPAVMMAVAIWGSWYLAKNRSEFE
;
A
#
# COMPACT_ATOMS: atom_id res chain seq x y z
N MET A 1 -9.43 19.16 14.84
CA MET A 1 -8.76 17.94 14.34
C MET A 1 -7.58 17.59 15.24
N SER A 2 -7.63 16.42 15.86
CA SER A 2 -6.60 15.88 16.77
C SER A 2 -5.27 15.60 16.07
N VAL A 3 -4.19 15.40 16.84
CA VAL A 3 -2.87 15.02 16.29
C VAL A 3 -2.94 13.65 15.60
N GLY A 4 -3.61 12.66 16.20
CA GLY A 4 -3.76 11.33 15.60
C GLY A 4 -4.45 11.37 14.24
N MET A 5 -5.51 12.19 14.11
CA MET A 5 -6.18 12.39 12.83
C MET A 5 -5.26 13.00 11.76
N LYS A 6 -4.45 14.00 12.13
CA LYS A 6 -3.47 14.61 11.22
C LYS A 6 -2.44 13.59 10.75
N VAL A 7 -1.97 12.71 11.64
CA VAL A 7 -1.03 11.62 11.29
C VAL A 7 -1.68 10.66 10.29
N ILE A 8 -2.94 10.27 10.50
CA ILE A 8 -3.66 9.37 9.58
C ILE A 8 -3.88 10.01 8.21
N ILE A 9 -4.27 11.29 8.17
CA ILE A 9 -4.41 12.03 6.91
C ILE A 9 -3.05 12.10 6.20
N GLY A 10 -1.98 12.43 6.93
CA GLY A 10 -0.62 12.45 6.38
C GLY A 10 -0.21 11.09 5.81
N PHE A 11 -0.51 10.00 6.52
CA PHE A 11 -0.29 8.64 6.03
C PHE A 11 -1.03 8.38 4.71
N HIS A 12 -2.32 8.74 4.62
CA HIS A 12 -3.06 8.55 3.37
C HIS A 12 -2.53 9.43 2.24
N MET A 13 -2.08 10.66 2.51
CA MET A 13 -1.50 11.54 1.48
C MET A 13 -0.21 10.98 0.92
N VAL A 14 0.72 10.59 1.80
CA VAL A 14 2.01 10.02 1.38
C VAL A 14 1.78 8.70 0.64
N SER A 15 0.95 7.83 1.19
CA SER A 15 0.63 6.54 0.57
C SER A 15 -0.03 6.73 -0.79
N PHE A 16 -0.99 7.63 -0.93
CA PHE A 16 -1.64 7.91 -2.22
C PHE A 16 -0.63 8.28 -3.30
N SER A 17 0.31 9.17 -2.99
CA SER A 17 1.38 9.55 -3.92
C SER A 17 2.28 8.37 -4.28
N LEU A 18 2.66 7.55 -3.30
CA LEU A 18 3.50 6.37 -3.54
C LEU A 18 2.77 5.31 -4.38
N TRP A 19 1.49 5.06 -4.13
CA TRP A 19 0.66 4.16 -4.93
C TRP A 19 0.50 4.69 -6.37
N LEU A 20 0.28 5.99 -6.54
CA LEU A 20 0.13 6.61 -7.85
C LEU A 20 1.42 6.50 -8.68
N ILE A 21 2.56 6.85 -8.09
CA ILE A 21 3.84 6.81 -8.81
C ILE A 21 4.31 5.36 -8.99
N GLY A 22 4.29 4.56 -7.92
CA GLY A 22 4.85 3.22 -7.90
C GLY A 22 4.01 2.17 -8.61
N GLN A 23 2.68 2.18 -8.44
CA GLN A 23 1.81 1.17 -9.04
C GLN A 23 1.23 1.61 -10.37
N THR A 24 0.58 2.78 -10.43
CA THR A 24 0.04 3.26 -11.71
C THR A 24 1.18 3.53 -12.70
N GLY A 25 2.29 4.10 -12.23
CA GLY A 25 3.48 4.25 -13.05
C GLY A 25 4.00 2.92 -13.58
N ALA A 26 4.09 1.87 -12.75
CA ALA A 26 4.60 0.56 -13.18
C ALA A 26 3.70 -0.16 -14.19
N VAL A 27 2.38 0.11 -14.16
CA VAL A 27 1.45 -0.38 -15.20
C VAL A 27 1.77 0.26 -16.55
N LEU A 28 2.00 1.58 -16.56
CA LEU A 28 2.24 2.36 -17.77
C LEU A 28 3.65 2.17 -18.34
N ASP A 29 4.65 2.22 -17.46
CA ASP A 29 6.08 2.10 -17.78
C ASP A 29 6.84 1.49 -16.58
N TYR A 30 6.89 0.16 -16.57
CA TYR A 30 7.55 -0.61 -15.52
C TYR A 30 9.03 -0.28 -15.39
N ASP A 31 9.74 -0.11 -16.51
CA ASP A 31 11.20 0.01 -16.51
C ASP A 31 11.63 1.38 -15.96
N THR A 32 10.89 2.44 -16.28
CA THR A 32 11.10 3.77 -15.68
C THR A 32 10.90 3.74 -14.16
N VAL A 33 9.82 3.11 -13.67
CA VAL A 33 9.55 3.02 -12.22
C VAL A 33 10.56 2.12 -11.50
N ALA A 34 11.03 1.05 -12.16
CA ALA A 34 12.13 0.24 -11.66
C ALA A 34 13.44 1.03 -11.57
N ALA A 35 13.75 1.90 -12.55
CA ALA A 35 14.91 2.77 -12.52
C ALA A 35 14.86 3.79 -11.36
N TRP A 36 13.67 4.16 -10.88
CA TRP A 36 13.49 4.98 -9.67
C TRP A 36 13.61 4.19 -8.36
N GLY A 37 13.80 2.87 -8.43
CA GLY A 37 13.92 1.99 -7.27
C GLY A 37 12.58 1.62 -6.62
N LEU A 38 11.45 1.88 -7.29
CA LEU A 38 10.11 1.57 -6.78
C LEU A 38 9.59 0.20 -7.24
N GLN A 39 10.30 -0.46 -8.17
CA GLN A 39 10.04 -1.81 -8.64
C GLN A 39 11.37 -2.56 -8.83
N GLY A 40 11.33 -3.89 -8.88
CA GLY A 40 12.51 -4.70 -9.20
C GLY A 40 12.85 -4.64 -10.69
N PRO A 41 14.13 -4.46 -11.08
CA PRO A 41 14.55 -4.44 -12.49
C PRO A 41 14.18 -5.74 -13.22
N ARG A 42 13.65 -5.62 -14.45
CA ARG A 42 13.15 -6.77 -15.23
C ARG A 42 14.23 -7.81 -15.53
N ASP A 43 15.48 -7.37 -15.74
CA ASP A 43 16.64 -8.23 -16.01
C ASP A 43 17.06 -9.08 -14.79
N LEU A 44 16.58 -8.73 -13.60
CA LEU A 44 16.84 -9.46 -12.36
C LEU A 44 15.67 -10.33 -11.90
N LEU A 45 14.60 -10.41 -12.68
CA LEU A 45 13.36 -11.12 -12.32
C LEU A 45 12.93 -12.04 -13.45
N ASP A 46 12.21 -13.12 -13.10
CA ASP A 46 11.51 -13.89 -14.11
C ASP A 46 10.43 -13.02 -14.77
N PRO A 47 10.22 -13.12 -16.10
CA PRO A 47 9.24 -12.28 -16.80
C PRO A 47 7.83 -12.36 -16.21
N VAL A 48 7.44 -13.53 -15.68
CA VAL A 48 6.13 -13.70 -15.04
C VAL A 48 5.98 -12.84 -13.79
N ILE A 49 7.05 -12.61 -13.03
CA ILE A 49 7.00 -11.77 -11.81
C ILE A 49 6.75 -10.32 -12.19
N VAL A 50 7.35 -9.83 -13.28
CA VAL A 50 7.10 -8.47 -13.78
C VAL A 50 5.63 -8.28 -14.13
N GLU A 51 5.04 -9.21 -14.88
CA GLU A 51 3.63 -9.11 -15.25
C GLU A 51 2.68 -9.30 -14.06
N VAL A 52 3.04 -10.14 -13.08
CA VAL A 52 2.30 -10.23 -11.81
C VAL A 52 2.34 -8.90 -11.06
N ASN A 53 3.51 -8.24 -10.95
CA ASN A 53 3.62 -6.92 -10.31
C ASN A 53 2.79 -5.86 -11.05
N ARG A 54 2.77 -5.88 -12.38
CA ARG A 54 1.93 -4.98 -13.18
C ARG A 54 0.45 -5.25 -12.98
N GLY A 55 0.05 -6.51 -12.87
CA GLY A 55 -1.32 -6.91 -12.55
C GLY A 55 -1.76 -6.42 -11.16
N ILE A 56 -0.89 -6.57 -10.16
CA ILE A 56 -1.09 -6.01 -8.81
C ILE A 56 -1.22 -4.49 -8.89
N GLY A 57 -0.30 -3.82 -9.58
CA GLY A 57 -0.31 -2.38 -9.70
C GLY A 57 -1.56 -1.83 -10.40
N LEU A 58 -2.12 -2.59 -11.35
CA LEU A 58 -3.40 -2.27 -11.98
C LEU A 58 -4.55 -2.36 -10.96
N ALA A 59 -4.60 -3.44 -10.16
CA ALA A 59 -5.59 -3.59 -9.11
C ALA A 59 -5.50 -2.46 -8.08
N ASP A 60 -4.29 -2.11 -7.64
CA ASP A 60 -4.08 -1.01 -6.69
C ASP A 60 -4.48 0.35 -7.27
N THR A 61 -4.25 0.57 -8.57
CA THR A 61 -4.68 1.79 -9.26
C THR A 61 -6.20 1.94 -9.23
N PHE A 62 -6.96 0.87 -9.46
CA PHE A 62 -8.42 0.93 -9.52
C PHE A 62 -9.12 0.77 -8.17
N VAL A 63 -8.45 0.18 -7.18
CA VAL A 63 -9.04 -0.10 -5.85
C VAL A 63 -8.42 0.79 -4.78
N MET A 64 -7.10 0.73 -4.62
CA MET A 64 -6.41 1.42 -3.51
C MET A 64 -6.42 2.93 -3.68
N LEU A 65 -6.17 3.46 -4.88
CA LEU A 65 -6.18 4.92 -5.10
C LEU A 65 -7.56 5.56 -4.83
N PRO A 66 -8.69 5.04 -5.37
CA PRO A 66 -10.00 5.59 -5.03
C PRO A 66 -10.33 5.49 -3.53
N LEU A 67 -9.94 4.39 -2.87
CA LEU A 67 -10.14 4.23 -1.43
C LEU A 67 -9.32 5.25 -0.62
N HIS A 68 -8.05 5.47 -0.98
CA HIS A 68 -7.22 6.51 -0.35
C HIS A 68 -7.80 7.91 -0.58
N ALA A 69 -8.28 8.22 -1.79
CA ALA A 69 -8.90 9.51 -2.10
C ALA A 69 -10.20 9.72 -1.29
N ALA A 70 -11.06 8.71 -1.22
CA ALA A 70 -12.28 8.75 -0.42
C ALA A 70 -11.98 8.92 1.08
N ALA A 71 -10.99 8.18 1.59
CA ALA A 71 -10.50 8.31 2.96
C ALA A 71 -10.02 9.74 3.24
N LEU A 72 -9.14 10.29 2.42
CA LEU A 72 -8.64 11.66 2.56
C LEU A 72 -9.77 12.69 2.60
N LEU A 73 -10.65 12.67 1.60
CA LEU A 73 -11.75 13.62 1.50
C LEU A 73 -12.74 13.49 2.66
N GLY A 74 -13.01 12.26 3.11
CA GLY A 74 -13.91 12.00 4.22
C GLY A 74 -13.33 12.41 5.56
N LEU A 75 -12.06 12.07 5.82
CA LEU A 75 -11.37 12.43 7.07
C LEU A 75 -11.22 13.95 7.21
N ILE A 76 -10.80 14.66 6.16
CA ILE A 76 -10.67 16.13 6.17
C ILE A 76 -12.01 16.80 6.48
N ARG A 77 -13.12 16.20 6.01
CA ARG A 77 -14.47 16.72 6.22
C ARG A 77 -15.17 16.17 7.47
N GLY A 78 -14.51 15.32 8.27
CA GLY A 78 -15.12 14.66 9.42
C GLY A 78 -16.35 13.83 9.07
N ARG A 79 -16.35 13.13 7.94
CA ARG A 79 -17.50 12.33 7.46
C ARG A 79 -17.29 10.85 7.72
N PHE A 80 -18.36 10.15 8.13
CA PHE A 80 -18.37 8.71 8.39
C PHE A 80 -17.79 7.85 7.25
N TYR A 81 -18.03 8.23 5.99
CA TYR A 81 -17.43 7.47 4.88
C TYR A 81 -15.89 7.53 4.87
N GLY A 82 -15.28 8.61 5.39
CA GLY A 82 -13.83 8.73 5.57
C GLY A 82 -13.30 7.72 6.56
N LEU A 83 -14.00 7.57 7.70
CA LEU A 83 -13.70 6.55 8.71
C LEU A 83 -13.74 5.13 8.11
N VAL A 84 -14.81 4.79 7.41
CA VAL A 84 -14.99 3.45 6.81
C VAL A 84 -13.93 3.17 5.75
N THR A 85 -13.71 4.11 4.83
CA THR A 85 -12.71 3.93 3.76
C THR A 85 -11.28 3.88 4.30
N SER A 86 -10.96 4.62 5.36
CA SER A 86 -9.69 4.48 6.08
C SER A 86 -9.50 3.08 6.67
N TRP A 87 -10.52 2.49 7.29
CA TRP A 87 -10.42 1.10 7.77
C TRP A 87 -10.20 0.10 6.65
N LEU A 88 -10.85 0.26 5.49
CA LEU A 88 -10.62 -0.60 4.33
C LEU A 88 -9.16 -0.51 3.86
N VAL A 89 -8.63 0.71 3.73
CA VAL A 89 -7.22 0.93 3.38
C VAL A 89 -6.29 0.30 4.41
N PHE A 90 -6.56 0.47 5.70
CA PHE A 90 -5.73 -0.12 6.76
C PHE A 90 -5.80 -1.64 6.74
N GLY A 91 -6.97 -2.24 6.52
CA GLY A 91 -7.12 -3.69 6.35
C GLY A 91 -6.23 -4.21 5.22
N MET A 92 -6.24 -3.56 4.06
CA MET A 92 -5.36 -3.89 2.94
C MET A 92 -3.88 -3.68 3.27
N THR A 93 -3.55 -2.60 3.97
CA THR A 93 -2.17 -2.31 4.41
C THR A 93 -1.64 -3.35 5.40
N ILE A 94 -2.51 -3.98 6.19
CA ILE A 94 -2.15 -5.08 7.10
C ILE A 94 -2.02 -6.39 6.33
N TYR A 95 -2.93 -6.65 5.38
CA TYR A 95 -2.93 -7.86 4.57
C TYR A 95 -1.72 -7.95 3.63
N TRP A 96 -1.36 -6.85 2.97
CA TRP A 96 -0.37 -6.87 1.88
C TRP A 96 1.03 -7.33 2.28
N PRO A 97 1.63 -6.91 3.42
CA PRO A 97 2.91 -7.44 3.88
C PRO A 97 2.91 -8.96 4.02
N THR A 98 1.79 -9.54 4.46
CA THR A 98 1.66 -11.00 4.59
C THR A 98 1.65 -11.67 3.22
N VAL A 99 0.88 -11.14 2.26
CA VAL A 99 0.89 -11.64 0.87
C VAL A 99 2.29 -11.57 0.30
N PHE A 100 2.95 -10.41 0.41
CA PHE A 100 4.29 -10.21 -0.11
C PHE A 100 5.27 -11.24 0.46
N TRP A 101 5.36 -11.38 1.79
CA TRP A 101 6.28 -12.32 2.43
C TRP A 101 5.96 -13.78 2.07
N CYS A 102 4.68 -14.15 2.02
CA CYS A 102 4.26 -15.49 1.58
C CYS A 102 4.64 -15.75 0.12
N SER A 103 4.41 -14.79 -0.77
CA SER A 103 4.78 -14.89 -2.18
C SER A 103 6.29 -15.09 -2.35
N GLN A 104 7.12 -14.31 -1.63
CA GLN A 104 8.59 -14.50 -1.67
C GLN A 104 8.98 -15.93 -1.22
N TYR A 105 8.35 -16.46 -0.17
CA TYR A 105 8.58 -17.82 0.28
C TYR A 105 8.22 -18.87 -0.79
N PHE A 106 7.06 -18.74 -1.42
CA PHE A 106 6.60 -19.70 -2.43
C PHE A 106 7.38 -19.60 -3.75
N TYR A 107 7.74 -18.40 -4.19
CA TYR A 107 8.58 -18.21 -5.38
C TYR A 107 9.95 -18.86 -5.21
N SER A 108 10.59 -18.67 -4.05
CA SER A 108 11.86 -19.33 -3.72
C SER A 108 11.75 -20.85 -3.80
N ARG A 109 10.66 -21.45 -3.29
CA ARG A 109 10.41 -22.89 -3.35
C ARG A 109 10.16 -23.41 -4.76
N ALA A 110 9.59 -22.58 -5.63
CA ALA A 110 9.30 -22.92 -7.02
C ALA A 110 10.49 -22.69 -7.97
N GLY A 111 11.60 -22.13 -7.48
CA GLY A 111 12.76 -21.78 -8.32
C GLY A 111 12.51 -20.58 -9.23
N VAL A 112 11.50 -19.77 -8.92
CA VAL A 112 11.17 -18.54 -9.67
C VAL A 112 12.12 -17.44 -9.25
N VAL A 113 12.76 -16.74 -10.20
CA VAL A 113 13.61 -15.59 -9.89
C VAL A 113 12.71 -14.40 -9.51
N HIS A 114 12.78 -13.97 -8.25
CA HIS A 114 11.88 -12.97 -7.66
C HIS A 114 12.66 -11.85 -6.95
N GLN A 115 11.95 -10.83 -6.43
CA GLN A 115 12.60 -9.70 -5.78
C GLN A 115 13.44 -10.15 -4.58
N PRO A 116 14.64 -9.57 -4.37
CA PRO A 116 15.45 -9.89 -3.20
C PRO A 116 14.77 -9.36 -1.93
N THR A 117 14.74 -10.18 -0.87
CA THR A 117 14.25 -9.79 0.45
C THR A 117 15.31 -8.98 1.20
N GLN A 118 15.60 -7.78 0.70
CA GLN A 118 16.46 -6.83 1.39
C GLN A 118 15.76 -6.29 2.66
N PRO A 119 16.50 -5.78 3.66
CA PRO A 119 15.91 -5.28 4.90
C PRO A 119 14.81 -4.25 4.66
N GLU A 120 14.94 -3.38 3.66
CA GLU A 120 13.96 -2.35 3.30
C GLU A 120 12.63 -2.98 2.86
N ALA A 121 12.70 -4.07 2.08
CA ALA A 121 11.53 -4.82 1.59
C ALA A 121 10.79 -5.59 2.71
N VAL A 122 11.36 -5.66 3.91
CA VAL A 122 10.73 -6.29 5.08
C VAL A 122 10.31 -5.23 6.10
N ILE A 123 11.20 -4.29 6.42
CA ILE A 123 11.01 -3.30 7.48
C ILE A 123 9.93 -2.29 7.08
N LEU A 124 9.96 -1.77 5.84
CA LEU A 124 8.98 -0.76 5.44
C LEU A 124 7.54 -1.33 5.47
N PRO A 125 7.23 -2.51 4.88
CA PRO A 125 5.92 -3.14 5.02
C PRO A 125 5.53 -3.41 6.47
N ALA A 126 6.46 -3.82 7.34
CA ALA A 126 6.19 -4.04 8.75
C ALA A 126 5.82 -2.73 9.49
N VAL A 127 6.52 -1.62 9.19
CA VAL A 127 6.19 -0.30 9.74
C VAL A 127 4.81 0.16 9.23
N MET A 128 4.52 -0.01 7.94
CA MET A 128 3.21 0.32 7.38
C MET A 128 2.09 -0.48 8.06
N MET A 129 2.30 -1.78 8.30
CA MET A 129 1.38 -2.62 9.04
C MET A 129 1.14 -2.11 10.46
N ALA A 130 2.21 -1.75 11.18
CA ALA A 130 2.10 -1.21 12.54
C ALA A 130 1.30 0.12 12.58
N VAL A 131 1.57 1.02 11.62
CA VAL A 131 0.81 2.27 11.47
C VAL A 131 -0.66 1.99 11.16
N ALA A 132 -0.96 1.02 10.29
CA ALA A 132 -2.32 0.66 9.93
C ALA A 132 -3.09 0.03 11.11
N ILE A 133 -2.45 -0.82 11.92
CA ILE A 133 -3.03 -1.38 13.15
C ILE A 133 -3.35 -0.25 14.13
N TRP A 134 -2.38 0.62 14.39
CA TRP A 134 -2.56 1.76 15.29
C TRP A 134 -3.64 2.72 14.78
N GLY A 135 -3.62 3.06 13.49
CA GLY A 135 -4.61 3.94 12.85
C GLY A 135 -6.02 3.36 12.93
N SER A 136 -6.17 2.07 12.71
CA SER A 136 -7.45 1.36 12.85
C SER A 136 -7.99 1.44 14.26
N TRP A 137 -7.15 1.15 15.27
CA TRP A 137 -7.50 1.27 16.68
C TRP A 137 -7.85 2.70 17.08
N TYR A 138 -7.05 3.68 16.62
CA TYR A 138 -7.27 5.10 16.90
C TYR A 138 -8.63 5.56 16.38
N LEU A 139 -8.96 5.23 15.13
CA LEU A 139 -10.24 5.55 14.52
C LEU A 139 -11.42 4.84 15.21
N ALA A 140 -11.24 3.58 15.64
CA ALA A 140 -12.26 2.85 16.40
C ALA A 140 -12.57 3.49 17.75
N LYS A 141 -11.54 3.98 18.44
CA LYS A 141 -11.67 4.66 19.73
C LYS A 141 -12.32 6.04 19.61
N ASN A 142 -12.07 6.75 18.51
CA ASN A 142 -12.54 8.13 18.31
C ASN A 142 -13.65 8.24 17.24
N ARG A 143 -14.40 7.15 17.00
CA ARG A 143 -15.42 7.09 15.93
C ARG A 143 -16.54 8.12 16.08
N SER A 144 -16.81 8.59 17.31
CA SER A 144 -17.82 9.61 17.58
C SER A 144 -17.47 10.98 17.00
N GLU A 145 -16.24 11.18 16.54
CA GLU A 145 -15.85 12.37 15.76
C GLU A 145 -16.48 12.41 14.36
N PHE A 146 -17.16 11.33 13.93
CA PHE A 146 -17.72 11.14 12.59
C PHE A 146 -19.24 10.88 12.56
N GLU A 147 -19.89 10.96 13.71
CA GLU A 147 -21.36 10.91 13.88
C GLU A 147 -21.99 12.27 13.57
#